data_AF-W7T7Q9-F1
#
_entry.id   AF-W7T7Q9-F1
#
_cell.length_a   1.000
_cell.length_b   1.000
_cell.length_c   1.000
_cell.angle_alpha   90.00
_cell.angle_beta   90.00
_cell.angle_gamma   90.00
#
_symmetry.space_group_name_H-M   'P 1'
#
loop_
_entity.id
_entity.type
_entity.pdbx_description
1 polymer ?
#
loop_
_entity_poly.entity_id
_entity_poly.type
_entity_poly.pdbx_seq_one_letter_code
_entity_poly.pdbx_strand_id
1 'polypeptide(L)'
;MIHFLVVPAHVACFSRPQVTFIQGDSKDVLSSVTLRVFDTEKAVAFYNKLGMKVLKKHANVPPETSISTWVGYDDDHIYTMGFVHEKLKQPQFHMMRVPATALLLNYEYDSQPVKTGNSLAHIVVGTNKGVKTALDSIAAEGAKVLKEVSTEDGQDVAAVADMDGYTLTLVDMEEINAQLAKDEERRKRREALIALHVEYLDNLIKQSRILAYMRKQRGNAGQVLIDNQI
;
A
#
# COMPACT_ATOMS: atom_id res chain seq x y z
N MET A 1 -32.72 -9.47 6.08
CA MET A 1 -32.38 -10.50 7.09
C MET A 1 -31.29 -11.37 6.45
N ILE A 2 -30.02 -11.10 6.76
CA ILE A 2 -28.88 -11.80 6.14
C ILE A 2 -28.47 -12.90 7.12
N HIS A 3 -28.59 -14.15 6.69
CA HIS A 3 -28.15 -15.32 7.44
C HIS A 3 -26.66 -15.57 7.19
N PHE A 4 -25.88 -15.64 8.26
CA PHE A 4 -24.53 -16.23 8.23
C PHE A 4 -24.66 -17.76 8.22
N LEU A 5 -24.07 -18.40 7.22
CA LEU A 5 -23.87 -19.85 7.19
C LEU A 5 -22.39 -20.13 7.43
N VAL A 6 -22.07 -20.74 8.57
CA VAL A 6 -20.77 -21.36 8.85
C VAL A 6 -20.81 -22.78 8.27
N VAL A 7 -19.78 -23.15 7.50
CA VAL A 7 -19.50 -24.55 7.16
C VAL A 7 -18.00 -24.81 7.37
N PRO A 8 -17.61 -25.82 8.17
CA PRO A 8 -16.21 -26.16 8.37
C PRO A 8 -15.70 -27.27 7.43
N ALA A 9 -14.40 -27.17 7.15
CA ALA A 9 -13.39 -28.21 6.96
C ALA A 9 -13.51 -29.21 5.78
N HIS A 10 -12.67 -29.05 4.75
CA HIS A 10 -11.50 -29.91 4.50
C HIS A 10 -10.71 -29.51 3.23
N VAL A 11 -9.38 -29.45 3.41
CA VAL A 11 -8.30 -29.66 2.42
C VAL A 11 -8.36 -28.88 1.10
N ALA A 12 -7.83 -27.65 1.14
CA ALA A 12 -6.88 -27.15 0.15
C ALA A 12 -6.11 -25.99 0.80
N CYS A 13 -4.78 -26.09 0.80
CA CYS A 13 -3.89 -24.98 1.17
C CYS A 13 -3.95 -23.90 0.08
N PHE A 14 -5.06 -23.17 0.03
CA PHE A 14 -5.24 -21.95 -0.72
C PHE A 14 -5.96 -20.97 0.21
N SER A 15 -5.20 -20.31 1.08
CA SER A 15 -5.70 -19.14 1.78
C SER A 15 -6.03 -18.08 0.71
N ARG A 16 -7.32 -17.81 0.51
CA ARG A 16 -7.77 -16.71 -0.35
C ARG A 16 -7.09 -15.42 0.12
N PRO A 17 -6.62 -14.54 -0.79
CA PRO A 17 -6.17 -13.22 -0.38
C PRO A 17 -7.34 -12.52 0.33
N GLN A 18 -7.10 -12.09 1.56
CA GLN A 18 -8.09 -11.42 2.38
C GLN A 18 -7.80 -9.92 2.36
N VAL A 19 -8.83 -9.14 2.04
CA VAL A 19 -8.80 -7.68 2.16
C VAL A 19 -9.82 -7.31 3.22
N THR A 20 -9.36 -6.57 4.23
CA THR A 20 -10.23 -6.08 5.31
C THR A 20 -10.55 -4.62 5.06
N PHE A 21 -11.84 -4.28 5.05
CA PHE A 21 -12.30 -2.90 5.00
C PHE A 21 -12.55 -2.41 6.41
N ILE A 22 -11.94 -1.29 6.77
CA ILE A 22 -12.08 -0.65 8.07
C ILE A 22 -12.75 0.70 7.82
N GLN A 23 -13.90 0.93 8.44
CA GLN A 23 -14.54 2.23 8.42
C GLN A 23 -13.89 3.14 9.45
N GLY A 24 -13.36 4.27 9.01
CA GLY A 24 -12.77 5.27 9.88
C GLY A 24 -11.91 6.25 9.10
N ASP A 25 -11.55 7.34 9.75
CA ASP A 25 -10.58 8.28 9.20
C ASP A 25 -9.19 7.66 9.28
N SER A 26 -8.48 7.62 8.14
CA SER A 26 -7.13 7.09 8.06
C SER A 26 -6.22 8.09 7.36
N LYS A 27 -4.97 8.16 7.81
CA LYS A 27 -3.91 8.92 7.13
C LYS A 27 -3.55 8.26 5.80
N ASP A 28 -3.50 6.92 5.78
CA ASP A 28 -3.20 6.10 4.61
C ASP A 28 -4.34 5.11 4.32
N VAL A 29 -4.73 4.99 3.04
CA VAL A 29 -5.81 4.07 2.61
C VAL A 29 -5.41 2.61 2.84
N LEU A 30 -4.13 2.28 2.60
CA LEU A 30 -3.54 0.98 2.93
C LEU A 30 -2.99 1.03 4.35
N SER A 31 -3.88 0.89 5.33
CA SER A 31 -3.56 1.14 6.74
C SER A 31 -2.79 0.01 7.43
N SER A 32 -2.93 -1.24 6.98
CA SER A 32 -2.21 -2.35 7.60
C SER A 32 -1.97 -3.55 6.69
N VAL A 33 -0.86 -4.25 6.94
CA VAL A 33 -0.57 -5.58 6.40
C VAL A 33 -0.63 -6.59 7.55
N THR A 34 -1.51 -7.58 7.44
CA THR A 34 -1.70 -8.60 8.50
C THR A 34 -0.81 -9.81 8.26
N LEU A 35 0.02 -10.12 9.24
CA LEU A 35 0.86 -11.32 9.28
C LEU A 35 0.40 -12.22 10.42
N ARG A 36 0.39 -13.53 10.17
CA ARG A 36 0.20 -14.50 11.24
C ARG A 36 1.55 -14.72 11.90
N VAL A 37 1.62 -14.72 13.22
CA VAL A 37 2.86 -14.97 13.95
C VAL A 37 2.69 -16.13 14.91
N PHE A 38 3.74 -16.93 15.09
CA PHE A 38 3.71 -18.02 16.06
C PHE A 38 4.03 -17.55 17.49
N ASP A 39 4.85 -16.52 17.64
CA ASP A 39 5.24 -15.98 18.94
C ASP A 39 5.24 -14.45 18.90
N THR A 40 4.25 -13.84 19.55
CA THR A 40 4.06 -12.38 19.52
C THR A 40 5.25 -11.64 20.14
N GLU A 41 5.83 -12.17 21.22
CA GLU A 41 6.88 -11.46 21.95
C GLU A 41 8.19 -11.47 21.17
N LYS A 42 8.54 -12.62 20.58
CA LYS A 42 9.68 -12.69 19.67
C LYS A 42 9.45 -11.80 18.46
N ALA A 43 8.25 -11.83 17.86
CA ALA A 43 7.89 -11.02 16.70
C ALA A 43 8.10 -9.54 17.00
N VAL A 44 7.50 -9.05 18.09
CA VAL A 44 7.68 -7.67 18.54
C VAL A 44 9.15 -7.35 18.81
N ALA A 45 9.91 -8.23 19.45
CA ALA A 45 11.33 -7.99 19.68
C ALA A 45 12.12 -7.85 18.37
N PHE A 46 11.84 -8.66 17.36
CA PHE A 46 12.45 -8.56 16.03
C PHE A 46 12.08 -7.26 15.31
N TYR A 47 10.80 -6.89 15.27
CA TYR A 47 10.40 -5.65 14.60
C TYR A 47 10.85 -4.39 15.36
N ASN A 48 10.98 -4.45 16.68
CA ASN A 48 11.56 -3.36 17.47
C ASN A 48 13.02 -3.08 17.10
N LYS A 49 13.77 -4.11 16.72
CA LYS A 49 15.16 -4.00 16.27
C LYS A 49 15.29 -3.29 14.92
N LEU A 50 14.28 -3.45 14.06
CA LEU A 50 14.13 -2.66 12.84
C LEU A 50 13.76 -1.19 13.13
N GLY A 51 13.53 -0.82 14.39
CA GLY A 51 13.13 0.52 14.82
C GLY A 51 11.62 0.73 14.87
N MET A 52 10.82 -0.31 14.64
CA MET A 52 9.37 -0.22 14.81
C MET A 52 9.01 -0.18 16.30
N LYS A 53 7.80 0.30 16.61
CA LYS A 53 7.26 0.38 17.97
C LYS A 53 5.91 -0.32 18.01
N VAL A 54 5.55 -0.83 19.18
CA VAL A 54 4.19 -1.36 19.41
C VAL A 54 3.22 -0.18 19.55
N LEU A 55 2.28 -0.10 18.62
CA LEU A 55 1.32 1.01 18.54
C LEU A 55 0.02 0.69 19.29
N LYS A 56 -0.41 -0.57 19.23
CA LYS A 56 -1.65 -1.07 19.82
C LYS A 56 -1.56 -2.57 20.07
N LYS A 57 -2.19 -3.03 21.15
CA LYS A 57 -2.49 -4.45 21.37
C LYS A 57 -3.99 -4.61 21.56
N HIS A 58 -4.56 -5.66 21.00
CA HIS A 58 -5.98 -5.95 21.09
C HIS A 58 -6.19 -7.46 21.15
N ALA A 59 -6.86 -7.93 22.19
CA ALA A 59 -7.41 -9.29 22.19
C ALA A 59 -8.61 -9.32 21.25
N ASN A 60 -8.56 -10.16 20.22
CA ASN A 60 -9.68 -10.31 19.30
C ASN A 60 -10.85 -11.01 20.01
N VAL A 61 -12.07 -10.80 19.57
CA VAL A 61 -13.24 -11.46 20.15
C VAL A 61 -13.56 -12.72 19.34
N PRO A 62 -13.71 -13.91 19.97
CA PRO A 62 -13.58 -14.18 21.41
C PRO A 62 -12.13 -14.05 21.95
N PRO A 63 -11.90 -13.46 23.14
CA PRO A 63 -10.56 -13.15 23.69
C PRO A 63 -9.59 -14.32 23.71
N GLU A 64 -10.10 -15.53 23.85
CA GLU A 64 -9.37 -16.79 23.90
C GLU A 64 -8.87 -17.28 22.53
N THR A 65 -9.20 -16.58 21.43
CA THR A 65 -8.87 -17.06 20.07
C THR A 65 -7.58 -16.48 19.52
N SER A 66 -7.38 -15.17 19.65
CA SER A 66 -6.22 -14.51 19.07
C SER A 66 -5.94 -13.14 19.67
N ILE A 67 -4.67 -12.72 19.61
CA ILE A 67 -4.23 -11.36 19.93
C ILE A 67 -3.64 -10.73 18.68
N SER A 68 -4.11 -9.52 18.40
CA SER A 68 -3.60 -8.64 17.36
C SER A 68 -2.68 -7.57 17.96
N THR A 69 -1.45 -7.46 17.47
CA THR A 69 -0.50 -6.42 17.86
C THR A 69 -0.10 -5.59 16.64
N TRP A 70 -0.33 -4.29 16.70
CA TRP A 70 0.10 -3.35 15.66
C TRP A 70 1.51 -2.89 15.96
N VAL A 71 2.38 -2.99 14.96
CA VAL A 71 3.78 -2.59 15.01
C VAL A 71 4.07 -1.70 13.80
N GLY A 72 4.74 -0.57 14.01
CA GLY A 72 5.06 0.36 12.92
C GLY A 72 6.00 1.47 13.34
N TYR A 73 6.30 2.39 12.42
CA TYR A 73 7.24 3.49 12.65
C TYR A 73 6.59 4.79 13.12
N ASP A 74 5.25 4.82 13.22
CA ASP A 74 4.55 6.03 13.66
C ASP A 74 4.79 6.29 15.15
N ASP A 75 4.78 7.57 15.53
CA ASP A 75 4.87 7.98 16.93
C ASP A 75 3.49 7.99 17.60
N ASP A 76 2.41 7.90 16.82
CA ASP A 76 1.04 7.86 17.31
C ASP A 76 0.74 6.55 18.05
N HIS A 77 0.70 6.62 19.39
CA HIS A 77 0.31 5.51 20.26
C HIS A 77 -1.19 5.61 20.58
N ILE A 78 -1.96 4.61 20.18
CA ILE A 78 -3.39 4.56 20.53
C ILE A 78 -3.53 3.90 21.91
N TYR A 79 -3.51 4.71 22.97
CA TYR A 79 -4.00 4.26 24.28
C TYR A 79 -5.52 4.18 24.25
N THR A 80 -6.08 2.97 24.17
CA THR A 80 -7.51 2.77 24.47
C THR A 80 -7.69 2.78 25.98
N MET A 81 -7.92 3.97 26.56
CA MET A 81 -8.35 4.10 27.95
C MET A 81 -9.88 4.12 27.98
N GLY A 82 -10.50 3.04 28.44
CA GLY A 82 -11.94 2.99 28.67
C GLY A 82 -12.30 3.78 29.93
N PHE A 83 -12.75 5.03 29.78
CA PHE A 83 -13.38 5.76 30.88
C PHE A 83 -14.89 5.55 30.85
N VAL A 84 -15.43 4.90 31.89
CA VAL A 84 -16.87 4.88 32.16
C VAL A 84 -17.20 6.17 32.91
N HIS A 85 -17.83 7.13 32.23
CA HIS A 85 -18.31 8.33 32.90
C HIS A 85 -19.52 7.97 33.78
N GLU A 86 -19.34 7.98 35.10
CA GLU A 86 -20.31 7.51 36.11
C GLU A 86 -21.72 8.11 35.93
N LYS A 87 -21.80 9.38 35.46
CA LYS A 87 -23.07 10.10 35.26
C LYS A 87 -23.73 9.95 33.88
N LEU A 88 -23.01 9.51 32.84
CA LEU A 88 -23.53 9.52 31.46
C LEU A 88 -23.86 8.13 30.93
N LYS A 89 -23.39 7.04 31.57
CA LYS A 89 -23.56 5.64 31.10
C LYS A 89 -23.25 5.43 29.60
N GLN A 90 -22.48 6.32 29.00
CA GLN A 90 -22.04 6.23 27.62
C GLN A 90 -20.51 6.13 27.63
N PRO A 91 -19.93 5.07 27.05
CA PRO A 91 -18.49 4.99 26.88
C PRO A 91 -18.06 6.10 25.91
N GLN A 92 -17.21 7.03 26.37
CA GLN A 92 -16.53 7.95 25.47
C GLN A 92 -15.23 7.31 25.04
N PHE A 93 -15.23 6.68 23.86
CA PHE A 93 -14.02 6.19 23.22
C PHE A 93 -13.28 7.38 22.62
N HIS A 94 -12.21 7.85 23.26
CA HIS A 94 -11.24 8.70 22.56
C HIS A 94 -10.42 7.80 21.62
N MET A 95 -10.88 7.67 20.38
CA MET A 95 -10.08 7.10 19.30
C MET A 95 -9.01 8.11 18.93
N MET A 96 -7.79 7.91 19.43
CA MET A 96 -6.64 8.67 18.98
C MET A 96 -6.08 8.04 17.70
N ARG A 97 -5.57 8.90 16.83
CA ARG A 97 -5.38 8.79 15.37
C ARG A 97 -4.77 7.48 14.88
N VAL A 98 -5.28 7.00 13.74
CA VAL A 98 -4.83 5.78 13.05
C VAL A 98 -3.40 5.98 12.57
N PRO A 99 -2.46 5.08 12.90
CA PRO A 99 -1.08 5.20 12.46
C PRO A 99 -0.98 5.12 10.94
N ALA A 100 0.12 5.63 10.40
CA ALA A 100 0.60 5.24 9.06
C ALA A 100 0.61 3.71 8.89
N THR A 101 0.80 3.23 7.66
CA THR A 101 0.77 1.78 7.35
C THR A 101 1.54 0.94 8.38
N ALA A 102 0.83 0.07 9.10
CA ALA A 102 1.37 -0.74 10.18
C ALA A 102 1.37 -2.24 9.84
N LEU A 103 2.27 -3.00 10.47
CA LEU A 103 2.21 -4.45 10.48
C LEU A 103 1.28 -4.90 11.60
N LEU A 104 0.25 -5.67 11.23
CA LEU A 104 -0.67 -6.28 12.17
C LEU A 104 -0.24 -7.73 12.41
N LEU A 105 0.41 -7.97 13.54
CA LEU A 105 0.86 -9.29 13.96
C LEU A 105 -0.30 -10.00 14.67
N ASN A 106 -0.84 -11.04 14.06
CA ASN A 106 -1.94 -11.81 14.59
C ASN A 106 -1.44 -13.16 15.11
N TYR A 107 -1.48 -13.32 16.43
CA TYR A 107 -1.18 -14.57 17.10
C TYR A 107 -2.48 -15.31 17.44
N GLU A 108 -2.56 -16.57 17.04
CA GLU A 108 -3.68 -17.46 17.33
C GLU A 108 -3.26 -18.44 18.43
N TYR A 109 -4.06 -18.55 19.49
CA TYR A 109 -3.74 -19.43 20.62
C TYR A 109 -3.70 -20.89 20.17
N ASP A 110 -2.74 -21.65 20.73
CA ASP A 110 -2.49 -23.07 20.42
C ASP A 110 -2.32 -23.38 18.92
N SER A 111 -1.93 -22.38 18.14
CA SER A 111 -1.70 -22.54 16.71
C SER A 111 -0.37 -23.25 16.42
N GLN A 112 -0.27 -23.87 15.25
CA GLN A 112 0.99 -24.45 14.78
C GLN A 112 1.90 -23.36 14.21
N PRO A 113 3.23 -23.62 14.13
CA PRO A 113 4.17 -22.74 13.44
C PRO A 113 3.66 -22.33 12.05
N VAL A 114 3.87 -21.07 11.72
CA VAL A 114 3.34 -20.46 10.50
C VAL A 114 3.99 -21.12 9.28
N LYS A 115 3.16 -21.49 8.30
CA LYS A 115 3.62 -21.91 6.98
C LYS A 115 3.46 -20.74 6.02
N THR A 116 4.54 -19.99 5.83
CA THR A 116 4.64 -18.93 4.82
C THR A 116 4.58 -19.57 3.45
N GLY A 117 3.38 -19.61 2.84
CA GLY A 117 3.22 -20.07 1.47
C GLY A 117 3.91 -19.13 0.46
N ASN A 118 3.68 -19.34 -0.83
CA ASN A 118 4.44 -18.66 -1.88
C ASN A 118 3.70 -17.44 -2.49
N SER A 119 2.64 -16.94 -1.84
CA SER A 119 1.80 -15.87 -2.39
C SER A 119 2.27 -14.46 -2.02
N LEU A 120 2.80 -14.28 -0.81
CA LEU A 120 3.40 -13.02 -0.37
C LEU A 120 4.90 -13.07 -0.64
N ALA A 121 5.38 -12.26 -1.59
CA ALA A 121 6.78 -12.26 -1.98
C ALA A 121 7.69 -11.66 -0.90
N HIS A 122 7.45 -10.39 -0.54
CA HIS A 122 8.20 -9.67 0.48
C HIS A 122 7.45 -8.43 0.97
N ILE A 123 7.93 -7.87 2.07
CA ILE A 123 7.55 -6.54 2.56
C ILE A 123 8.79 -5.65 2.43
N VAL A 124 8.64 -4.51 1.77
CA VAL A 124 9.74 -3.56 1.58
C VAL A 124 9.77 -2.56 2.72
N VAL A 125 10.93 -2.36 3.32
CA VAL A 125 11.16 -1.45 4.44
C VAL A 125 12.31 -0.50 4.06
N GLY A 126 12.00 0.79 4.08
CA GLY A 126 12.98 1.84 3.80
C GLY A 126 13.89 2.12 4.99
N THR A 127 15.18 2.37 4.72
CA THR A 127 16.15 2.85 5.69
C THR A 127 16.76 4.18 5.26
N ASN A 128 17.08 5.04 6.24
CA ASN A 128 17.77 6.32 6.03
C ASN A 128 19.26 6.25 6.40
N LYS A 129 19.77 5.08 6.82
CA LYS A 129 21.16 4.90 7.31
C LYS A 129 22.04 4.11 6.34
N GLY A 130 21.56 3.86 5.13
CA GLY A 130 22.14 2.91 4.19
C GLY A 130 21.67 1.48 4.45
N VAL A 131 21.49 0.73 3.36
CA VAL A 131 21.02 -0.68 3.39
C VAL A 131 22.02 -1.59 4.08
N LYS A 132 23.32 -1.39 3.83
CA LYS A 132 24.38 -2.20 4.45
C LYS A 132 24.41 -2.06 5.97
N THR A 133 24.40 -0.82 6.47
CA THR A 133 24.38 -0.55 7.92
C THR A 133 23.17 -1.17 8.60
N ALA A 134 22.00 -1.08 7.96
CA ALA A 134 20.78 -1.70 8.46
C ALA A 134 20.92 -3.23 8.48
N LEU A 135 21.37 -3.84 7.38
CA LEU A 135 21.57 -5.28 7.29
C LEU A 135 22.53 -5.80 8.38
N ASP A 136 23.68 -5.13 8.56
CA ASP A 136 24.68 -5.51 9.56
C ASP A 136 24.09 -5.47 10.97
N SER A 137 23.27 -4.45 11.29
CA SER A 137 22.62 -4.35 12.60
C SER A 137 21.61 -5.47 12.86
N ILE A 138 20.85 -5.86 11.83
CA ILE A 138 19.83 -6.91 11.91
C ILE A 138 20.48 -8.30 11.98
N ALA A 139 21.55 -8.51 11.20
CA ALA A 139 22.32 -9.74 11.18
C ALA A 139 23.04 -10.00 12.52
N ALA A 140 23.62 -8.95 13.13
CA ALA A 140 24.28 -9.04 14.45
C ALA A 140 23.34 -9.54 15.54
N GLU A 141 22.04 -9.36 15.35
CA GLU A 141 21.00 -9.71 16.30
C GLU A 141 20.32 -11.05 16.04
N GLY A 142 20.88 -11.83 15.11
CA GLY A 142 20.50 -13.22 14.82
C GLY A 142 19.45 -13.41 13.73
N ALA A 143 19.14 -12.36 12.95
CA ALA A 143 18.25 -12.49 11.81
C ALA A 143 18.89 -13.33 10.69
N LYS A 144 18.06 -14.09 9.97
CA LYS A 144 18.54 -14.88 8.82
C LYS A 144 18.62 -13.97 7.59
N VAL A 145 19.83 -13.67 7.15
CA VAL A 145 20.06 -12.97 5.86
C VAL A 145 19.68 -13.92 4.71
N LEU A 146 18.80 -13.46 3.84
CA LEU A 146 18.38 -14.17 2.63
C LEU A 146 19.15 -13.69 1.40
N LYS A 147 19.48 -12.39 1.38
CA LYS A 147 20.18 -11.73 0.29
C LYS A 147 21.08 -10.63 0.86
N GLU A 148 22.37 -10.73 0.56
CA GLU A 148 23.36 -9.69 0.86
C GLU A 148 23.08 -8.41 0.05
N VAL A 149 23.69 -7.31 0.47
CA VAL A 149 23.53 -6.02 -0.23
C VAL A 149 23.98 -6.13 -1.68
N SER A 150 23.08 -5.78 -2.60
CA SER A 150 23.36 -5.69 -4.03
C SER A 150 22.66 -4.46 -4.60
N THR A 151 23.31 -3.77 -5.52
CA THR A 151 22.69 -2.67 -6.26
C THR A 151 21.93 -3.21 -7.47
N GLU A 152 20.62 -3.03 -7.50
CA GLU A 152 19.71 -3.42 -8.58
C GLU A 152 18.97 -2.19 -9.09
N ASP A 153 18.99 -1.95 -10.41
CA ASP A 153 18.34 -0.79 -11.03
C ASP A 153 18.70 0.58 -10.41
N GLY A 154 19.92 0.68 -9.86
CA GLY A 154 20.41 1.89 -9.18
C GLY A 154 19.81 2.09 -7.79
N GLN A 155 19.37 1.01 -7.14
CA GLN A 155 18.98 0.95 -5.74
C GLN A 155 19.74 -0.15 -5.01
N ASP A 156 20.27 0.16 -3.84
CA ASP A 156 20.77 -0.85 -2.94
C ASP A 156 19.62 -1.63 -2.32
N VAL A 157 19.72 -2.96 -2.39
CA VAL A 157 18.70 -3.89 -1.92
C VAL A 157 19.36 -5.00 -1.12
N ALA A 158 18.78 -5.32 0.04
CA ALA A 158 19.12 -6.51 0.83
C ALA A 158 17.84 -7.19 1.32
N ALA A 159 17.90 -8.46 1.71
CA ALA A 159 16.74 -9.16 2.25
C ALA A 159 17.06 -10.03 3.46
N VAL A 160 16.15 -10.02 4.42
CA VAL A 160 16.20 -10.82 5.65
C VAL A 160 14.89 -11.57 5.84
N ALA A 161 14.94 -12.73 6.49
CA ALA A 161 13.75 -13.42 6.96
C ALA A 161 13.46 -13.02 8.40
N ASP A 162 12.18 -12.81 8.73
CA ASP A 162 11.74 -12.79 10.12
C ASP A 162 11.74 -14.22 10.73
N MET A 163 11.36 -14.34 12.01
CA MET A 163 11.36 -15.64 12.70
C MET A 163 10.37 -16.66 12.14
N ASP A 164 9.28 -16.19 11.53
CA ASP A 164 8.22 -17.04 10.97
C ASP A 164 8.47 -17.31 9.47
N GLY A 165 9.52 -16.72 8.89
CA GLY A 165 9.97 -16.95 7.52
C GLY A 165 9.47 -15.91 6.51
N TYR A 166 8.85 -14.82 6.95
CA TYR A 166 8.45 -13.74 6.05
C TYR A 166 9.68 -12.96 5.56
N THR A 167 9.71 -12.68 4.25
CA THR A 167 10.79 -11.92 3.63
C THR A 167 10.59 -10.42 3.82
N LEU A 168 11.59 -9.75 4.39
CA LEU A 168 11.69 -8.30 4.48
C LEU A 168 12.83 -7.82 3.58
N THR A 169 12.51 -6.93 2.66
CA THR A 169 13.47 -6.33 1.74
C THR A 169 13.81 -4.93 2.22
N LEU A 170 15.10 -4.65 2.41
CA LEU A 170 15.62 -3.35 2.82
C LEU A 170 16.03 -2.56 1.59
N VAL A 171 15.67 -1.28 1.59
CA VAL A 171 15.93 -0.34 0.48
C VAL A 171 16.34 1.01 1.03
N ASP A 172 17.16 1.75 0.29
CA ASP A 172 17.54 3.10 0.69
C ASP A 172 16.46 4.12 0.31
N MET A 173 16.02 4.90 1.29
CA MET A 173 14.99 5.92 1.08
C MET A 173 15.50 7.10 0.23
N GLU A 174 16.77 7.48 0.32
CA GLU A 174 17.33 8.56 -0.49
C GLU A 174 17.30 8.19 -1.97
N GLU A 175 17.67 6.94 -2.29
CA GLU A 175 17.66 6.43 -3.66
C GLU A 175 16.24 6.29 -4.21
N ILE A 176 15.29 5.78 -3.40
CA ILE A 176 13.87 5.74 -3.77
C ILE A 176 13.34 7.14 -4.06
N ASN A 177 13.59 8.10 -3.18
CA ASN A 177 13.10 9.47 -3.35
C ASN A 177 13.70 10.12 -4.61
N ALA A 178 14.98 9.88 -4.90
CA ALA A 178 15.63 10.37 -6.12
C ALA A 178 15.04 9.74 -7.40
N GLN A 179 14.67 8.46 -7.37
CA GLN A 179 13.98 7.80 -8.48
C GLN A 179 12.57 8.35 -8.68
N LEU A 180 11.79 8.49 -7.61
CA LEU A 180 10.45 9.05 -7.65
C LEU A 180 10.43 10.46 -8.24
N ALA A 181 11.41 11.30 -7.89
CA ALA A 181 11.52 12.65 -8.46
C ALA A 181 11.75 12.64 -9.98
N LYS A 182 12.62 11.74 -10.48
CA LYS A 182 12.87 11.57 -11.91
C LYS A 182 11.62 11.06 -12.64
N ASP A 183 10.89 10.14 -12.02
CA ASP A 183 9.68 9.57 -12.61
C ASP A 183 8.52 10.57 -12.62
N GLU A 184 8.41 11.42 -11.61
CA GLU A 184 7.43 12.51 -11.60
C GLU A 184 7.71 13.51 -12.74
N GLU A 185 8.99 13.84 -12.98
CA GLU A 185 9.38 14.69 -14.09
C GLU A 185 9.05 14.04 -15.45
N ARG A 186 9.36 12.74 -15.61
CA ARG A 186 9.01 11.96 -16.80
C ARG A 186 7.50 11.92 -17.02
N ARG A 187 6.72 11.76 -15.96
CA ARG A 187 5.25 11.78 -16.01
C ARG A 187 4.74 13.13 -16.51
N LYS A 188 5.19 14.24 -15.91
CA LYS A 188 4.83 15.60 -16.35
C LYS A 188 5.19 15.86 -17.81
N ARG A 189 6.38 15.42 -18.26
CA ARG A 189 6.79 15.52 -19.67
C ARG A 189 5.89 14.70 -20.60
N ARG A 190 5.49 13.49 -20.21
CA ARG A 190 4.56 12.65 -20.97
C ARG A 190 3.17 13.27 -21.04
N GLU A 191 2.65 13.78 -19.93
CA GLU A 191 1.36 14.48 -19.87
C GLU A 191 1.36 15.73 -20.76
N ALA A 192 2.43 16.52 -20.75
CA ALA A 192 2.58 17.68 -21.63
C ALA A 192 2.64 17.30 -23.12
N LEU A 193 3.36 16.22 -23.47
CA LEU A 193 3.41 15.68 -24.83
C LEU A 193 2.03 15.21 -25.30
N ILE A 194 1.28 14.51 -24.44
CA ILE A 194 -0.08 14.06 -24.74
C ILE A 194 -0.99 15.28 -24.94
N ALA A 195 -0.92 16.29 -24.06
CA ALA A 195 -1.72 17.50 -24.19
C ALA A 195 -1.46 18.23 -25.52
N LEU A 196 -0.18 18.38 -25.90
CA LEU A 196 0.21 18.97 -27.18
C LEU A 196 -0.30 18.16 -28.38
N HIS A 197 -0.24 16.82 -28.28
CA HIS A 197 -0.76 15.95 -29.34
C HIS A 197 -2.29 16.07 -29.47
N VAL A 198 -3.02 16.12 -28.36
CA VAL A 198 -4.47 16.34 -28.35
C VAL A 198 -4.82 17.70 -28.96
N GLU A 199 -4.12 18.76 -28.59
CA GLU A 199 -4.33 20.10 -29.15
C GLU A 199 -4.07 20.16 -30.67
N TYR A 200 -3.01 19.49 -31.13
CA TYR A 200 -2.69 19.39 -32.56
C TYR A 200 -3.82 18.70 -33.35
N LEU A 201 -4.34 17.58 -32.83
CA LEU A 201 -5.45 16.86 -33.46
C LEU A 201 -6.74 17.71 -33.48
N ASP A 202 -7.05 18.43 -32.41
CA ASP A 202 -8.19 19.33 -32.35
C ASP A 202 -8.09 20.45 -33.40
N ASN A 203 -6.90 21.02 -33.60
CA ASN A 203 -6.66 22.04 -34.61
C ASN A 203 -6.83 21.49 -36.04
N LEU A 204 -6.35 20.27 -36.33
CA LEU A 204 -6.58 19.60 -37.61
C LEU A 204 -8.07 19.34 -37.86
N ILE A 205 -8.82 18.90 -36.85
CA ILE A 205 -10.27 18.70 -36.94
C ILE A 205 -10.98 20.04 -37.22
N LYS A 206 -10.57 21.13 -36.56
CA LYS A 206 -11.12 22.47 -36.85
C LYS A 206 -10.84 22.91 -38.29
N GLN A 207 -9.60 22.77 -38.76
CA GLN A 207 -9.23 23.13 -40.14
C GLN A 207 -10.00 22.32 -41.18
N SER A 208 -10.16 21.00 -40.98
CA SER A 208 -10.94 20.16 -41.89
C SER A 208 -12.42 20.56 -41.94
N ARG A 209 -13.03 20.91 -40.81
CA ARG A 209 -14.41 21.45 -40.74
C ARG A 209 -14.55 22.77 -41.51
N ILE A 210 -13.58 23.68 -41.37
CA ILE A 210 -13.56 24.95 -42.10
C ILE A 210 -13.45 24.72 -43.62
N LEU A 211 -12.55 23.83 -44.05
CA LEU A 211 -12.39 23.48 -45.47
C LEU A 211 -13.65 22.84 -46.05
N ALA A 212 -14.33 21.97 -45.29
CA ALA A 212 -15.59 21.37 -45.69
C ALA A 212 -16.69 22.44 -45.87
N TYR A 213 -16.78 23.40 -44.95
CA TYR A 213 -17.70 24.53 -45.06
C TYR A 213 -17.42 25.39 -46.30
N MET A 214 -16.15 25.76 -46.53
CA MET A 214 -15.74 26.54 -47.70
C MET A 214 -16.05 25.84 -49.03
N ARG A 215 -15.85 24.51 -49.12
CA ARG A 215 -16.25 23.72 -50.30
C ARG A 215 -17.76 23.76 -50.53
N LYS A 216 -18.57 23.64 -49.48
CA LYS A 216 -20.03 23.72 -49.57
C LYS A 216 -20.49 25.09 -50.08
N GLN A 217 -19.89 26.18 -49.60
CA GLN A 217 -20.21 27.54 -50.04
C GLN A 217 -19.85 27.78 -51.52
N ARG A 218 -18.69 27.28 -51.98
CA ARG A 218 -18.32 27.36 -53.41
C ARG A 218 -19.23 26.53 -54.31
N GLY A 219 -19.67 25.35 -53.87
CA GLY A 219 -20.64 24.53 -54.62
C GLY A 219 -21.98 25.25 -54.80
N ASN A 220 -22.51 25.84 -53.72
CA ASN A 220 -23.75 26.62 -53.79
C ASN A 220 -23.60 27.90 -54.64
N ALA A 221 -22.47 28.61 -54.56
CA ALA A 221 -22.23 29.81 -55.37
C ALA A 221 -22.08 29.49 -56.87
N GLY A 222 -21.49 28.35 -57.21
CA GLY A 222 -21.43 27.87 -58.60
C GLY A 222 -22.81 27.50 -59.15
N GLN A 223 -23.69 26.93 -58.32
CA GLN A 223 -25.05 26.58 -58.71
C GLN A 223 -25.90 27.83 -59.01
N VAL A 224 -25.82 28.86 -58.15
CA VAL A 224 -26.55 30.14 -58.30
C VAL A 224 -26.12 30.93 -59.55
N LEU A 225 -24.85 30.81 -59.96
CA LEU A 225 -24.36 31.45 -61.19
C LEU A 225 -24.81 30.75 -62.47
N ILE A 226 -25.05 29.43 -62.42
CA ILE A 226 -25.58 28.65 -63.55
C ILE A 226 -27.08 28.94 -63.72
N ASP A 227 -27.82 29.10 -62.62
CA ASP A 227 -29.26 29.40 -62.64
C ASP A 227 -29.59 30.84 -63.08
N ASN A 228 -28.62 31.77 -63.06
CA ASN A 228 -28.77 33.17 -63.50
C ASN A 228 -28.30 33.44 -64.95
N GLN A 229 -27.96 32.40 -65.72
CA GLN A 229 -27.59 32.51 -67.15
C GLN A 229 -28.61 31.88 -68.11
N ILE A 230 -29.85 31.68 -67.68
CA ILE A 230 -31.00 31.27 -68.50
C ILE A 230 -32.05 32.38 -68.48
#